data_AF-A0A2V7H934-F1
#
_entry.id   AF-A0A2V7H934-F1
#
_cell.length_a   1.000
_cell.length_b   1.000
_cell.length_c   1.000
_cell.angle_alpha   90.00
_cell.angle_beta   90.00
_cell.angle_gamma   90.00
#
_symmetry.space_group_name_H-M   'P 1'
#
loop_
_entity.id
_entity.type
_entity.pdbx_description
1 polymer ?
#
loop_
_entity_poly.entity_id
_entity_poly.type
_entity_poly.pdbx_seq_one_letter_code
_entity_poly.pdbx_strand_id
1 'polypeptide(L)'
;ITLAIDYAYNGCRGFIPELCGPPQSRVSTLVHLDRQHMTAEVAPGVVVPLRPFFGSIGVAPAPALGRVSSNPPSRHAGNLDNKELVAGTTLYIPVFVKGALLEVGDGHAAQGDGEVDQTAIETNLRGRLQLVVRKDIKLDWPRGETPTHWITMGTDTSLVVATKTAIREMVKLLQEKKGLTETQAYQAASMAADLHITELVDGNVGVHMMIAKSYLR
;
A
#
# COMPACT_ATOMS: atom_id res chain seq x y z
N ILE A 1 -10.02 -8.03 -8.94
CA ILE A 1 -8.64 -8.06 -9.46
C ILE A 1 -8.34 -9.51 -9.80
N THR A 2 -7.78 -9.80 -10.97
CA THR A 2 -7.50 -11.16 -11.43
C THR A 2 -6.12 -11.25 -12.07
N LEU A 3 -5.44 -12.37 -11.87
CA LEU A 3 -4.18 -12.70 -12.55
C LEU A 3 -4.40 -12.83 -14.06
N ALA A 4 -3.66 -12.04 -14.85
CA ALA A 4 -3.76 -12.03 -16.31
C ALA A 4 -2.84 -13.07 -16.97
N ILE A 5 -1.78 -13.47 -16.27
CA ILE A 5 -0.79 -14.46 -16.67
C ILE A 5 -0.59 -15.46 -15.51
N ASP A 6 0.10 -16.58 -15.77
CA ASP A 6 0.34 -17.69 -14.83
C ASP A 6 1.79 -17.75 -14.33
N TYR A 7 2.53 -16.66 -14.52
CA TYR A 7 3.87 -16.49 -13.98
C TYR A 7 4.05 -15.08 -13.43
N ALA A 8 5.09 -14.95 -12.63
CA ALA A 8 5.52 -13.73 -12.00
C ALA A 8 7.05 -13.69 -11.95
N TYR A 9 7.61 -12.57 -11.48
CA TYR A 9 9.01 -12.52 -11.09
C TYR A 9 9.17 -11.91 -9.69
N ASN A 10 10.33 -12.16 -9.10
CA ASN A 10 10.83 -11.43 -7.94
C ASN A 10 12.31 -11.11 -8.20
N GLY A 11 12.71 -9.88 -7.88
CA GLY A 11 14.09 -9.41 -7.91
C GLY A 11 14.72 -9.43 -6.52
N CYS A 12 15.93 -8.89 -6.39
CA CYS A 12 16.54 -8.70 -5.08
C CYS A 12 17.49 -7.50 -5.10
N ARG A 13 17.03 -6.35 -4.58
CA ARG A 13 17.87 -5.17 -4.31
C ARG A 13 17.35 -4.33 -3.13
N GLY A 14 16.53 -4.92 -2.26
CA GLY A 14 15.82 -4.20 -1.22
C GLY A 14 16.66 -3.74 -0.04
N PHE A 15 16.05 -3.71 1.12
CA PHE A 15 16.53 -3.02 2.32
C PHE A 15 17.88 -3.51 2.84
N ILE A 16 18.21 -4.80 2.64
CA ILE A 16 19.51 -5.40 2.99
C ILE A 16 20.13 -6.00 1.73
N PRO A 17 20.73 -5.18 0.85
CA PRO A 17 21.19 -5.60 -0.47
C PRO A 17 22.35 -6.61 -0.43
N GLU A 18 23.01 -6.78 0.72
CA GLU A 18 24.06 -7.77 0.96
C GLU A 18 23.52 -9.20 0.93
N LEU A 19 22.24 -9.41 1.26
CA LEU A 19 21.59 -10.73 1.19
C LEU A 19 21.27 -11.17 -0.24
N CYS A 20 21.31 -10.26 -1.21
CA CYS A 20 21.03 -10.53 -2.63
C CYS A 20 22.22 -11.08 -3.41
N GLY A 21 23.36 -11.31 -2.75
CA GLY A 21 24.62 -11.68 -3.41
C GLY A 21 25.25 -10.54 -4.21
N PRO A 22 26.42 -10.78 -4.83
CA PRO A 22 27.13 -9.76 -5.60
C PRO A 22 26.30 -9.30 -6.81
N PRO A 23 26.43 -8.04 -7.26
CA PRO A 23 25.62 -7.48 -8.35
C PRO A 23 25.61 -8.32 -9.63
N GLN A 24 26.72 -8.99 -9.95
CA GLN A 24 26.87 -9.85 -11.12
C GLN A 24 26.04 -11.15 -11.05
N SER A 25 25.58 -11.53 -9.86
CA SER A 25 24.78 -12.72 -9.59
C SER A 25 23.30 -12.44 -9.32
N ARG A 26 22.89 -11.17 -9.32
CA ARG A 26 21.49 -10.79 -9.09
C ARG A 26 20.67 -11.14 -10.33
N VAL A 27 19.97 -12.27 -10.27
CA VAL A 27 19.04 -12.72 -11.32
C VAL A 27 17.63 -12.61 -10.78
N SER A 28 16.69 -12.14 -11.60
CA SER A 28 15.27 -12.23 -11.27
C SER A 28 14.83 -13.69 -11.26
N THR A 29 14.12 -14.09 -10.21
CA THR A 29 13.54 -15.43 -10.11
C THR A 29 12.17 -15.42 -10.77
N LEU A 30 11.91 -16.36 -11.67
CA LEU A 30 10.56 -16.58 -12.19
C LEU A 30 9.78 -17.45 -11.22
N VAL A 31 8.55 -17.05 -10.94
CA VAL A 31 7.63 -17.74 -10.02
C VAL A 31 6.41 -18.20 -10.80
N HIS A 32 6.07 -19.49 -10.71
CA HIS A 32 4.83 -20.00 -11.27
C HIS A 32 3.65 -19.68 -10.35
N LEU A 33 2.53 -19.23 -10.91
CA LEU A 33 1.31 -18.93 -10.17
C LEU A 33 0.29 -20.04 -10.38
N ASP A 34 0.00 -20.80 -9.31
CA ASP A 34 -1.12 -21.74 -9.32
C ASP A 34 -2.43 -20.96 -9.18
N ARG A 35 -3.08 -20.72 -10.33
CA ARG A 35 -4.34 -19.97 -10.42
C ARG A 35 -5.56 -20.77 -9.99
N GLN A 36 -5.44 -22.09 -9.82
CA GLN A 36 -6.54 -22.93 -9.35
C GLN A 36 -6.62 -22.89 -7.83
N HIS A 37 -5.48 -23.05 -7.16
CA HIS A 37 -5.39 -23.03 -5.70
C HIS A 37 -5.09 -21.63 -5.14
N MET A 38 -4.78 -20.66 -5.99
CA MET A 38 -4.38 -19.30 -5.62
C MET A 38 -3.17 -19.33 -4.68
N THR A 39 -2.11 -20.03 -5.10
CA THR A 39 -0.85 -20.18 -4.36
C THR A 39 0.36 -20.06 -5.28
N ALA A 40 1.54 -19.74 -4.73
CA ALA A 40 2.80 -19.84 -5.43
C ALA A 40 3.88 -20.40 -4.51
N GLU A 41 4.68 -21.37 -4.98
CA GLU A 41 5.87 -21.82 -4.29
C GLU A 41 7.04 -20.89 -4.67
N VAL A 42 7.45 -20.03 -3.74
CA VAL A 42 8.45 -18.97 -3.97
C VAL A 42 9.88 -19.43 -3.66
N ALA A 43 10.01 -20.49 -2.88
CA ALA A 43 11.24 -21.21 -2.58
C ALA A 43 10.87 -22.66 -2.21
N PRO A 44 11.81 -23.63 -2.22
CA PRO A 44 11.50 -25.03 -1.89
C PRO A 44 10.77 -25.17 -0.55
N GLY A 45 9.52 -25.64 -0.60
CA GLY A 45 8.63 -25.81 0.55
C GLY A 45 8.00 -24.53 1.11
N VAL A 46 8.24 -23.38 0.50
CA VAL A 46 7.69 -22.08 0.90
C VAL A 46 6.56 -21.71 -0.05
N VAL A 47 5.34 -22.05 0.35
CA VAL A 47 4.11 -21.79 -0.43
C VAL A 47 3.37 -20.59 0.14
N VAL A 48 3.16 -19.58 -0.71
CA VAL A 48 2.50 -18.32 -0.36
C VAL A 48 1.09 -18.27 -0.97
N PRO A 49 0.04 -17.96 -0.18
CA PRO A 49 -1.28 -17.65 -0.71
C PRO A 49 -1.28 -16.37 -1.55
N LEU A 50 -1.91 -16.41 -2.72
CA LEU A 50 -2.02 -15.27 -3.61
C LEU A 50 -3.22 -14.40 -3.21
N ARG A 51 -2.97 -13.11 -3.01
CA ARG A 51 -3.99 -12.10 -2.71
C ARG A 51 -3.74 -10.87 -3.60
N PRO A 52 -4.12 -10.93 -4.90
CA PRO A 52 -3.64 -9.96 -5.87
C PRO A 52 -4.14 -8.53 -5.62
N PHE A 53 -3.24 -7.55 -5.78
CA PHE A 53 -3.51 -6.12 -5.66
C PHE A 53 -2.59 -5.31 -6.58
N PHE A 54 -2.92 -4.04 -6.80
CA PHE A 54 -2.04 -3.10 -7.51
C PHE A 54 -1.22 -2.33 -6.48
N GLY A 55 0.11 -2.44 -6.53
CA GLY A 55 1.05 -1.68 -5.70
C GLY A 55 0.95 -0.17 -5.97
N SER A 56 0.81 0.18 -7.25
CA SER A 56 0.63 1.54 -7.72
C SER A 56 -0.83 1.89 -8.05
N ILE A 57 -1.43 2.79 -7.26
CA ILE A 57 -2.67 3.50 -7.60
C ILE A 57 -2.52 4.95 -7.16
N GLY A 58 -2.56 5.89 -8.11
CA GLY A 58 -2.25 7.29 -7.84
C GLY A 58 -3.08 8.27 -8.64
N VAL A 59 -3.01 9.54 -8.27
CA VAL A 59 -3.53 10.67 -9.05
C VAL A 59 -2.39 11.65 -9.33
N ALA A 60 -2.57 12.57 -10.29
CA ALA A 60 -1.55 13.57 -10.53
C ALA A 60 -1.27 14.41 -9.27
N PRO A 61 0.02 14.67 -8.96
CA PRO A 61 0.43 15.40 -7.77
C PRO A 61 0.05 16.89 -7.85
N ALA A 62 0.27 17.60 -6.75
CA ALA A 62 0.15 19.06 -6.74
C ALA A 62 1.05 19.70 -7.80
N PRO A 63 0.56 20.69 -8.59
CA PRO A 63 1.33 21.30 -9.67
C PRO A 63 2.71 21.84 -9.24
N ALA A 64 2.85 22.29 -7.99
CA ALA A 64 4.09 22.79 -7.43
C ALA A 64 5.22 21.73 -7.37
N LEU A 65 4.89 20.44 -7.39
CA LEU A 65 5.88 19.34 -7.44
C LEU A 65 6.39 19.06 -8.85
N GLY A 66 5.73 19.59 -9.89
CA GLY A 66 6.05 19.28 -11.28
C GLY A 66 5.87 17.80 -11.62
N ARG A 67 6.75 17.27 -12.48
CA ARG A 67 6.79 15.83 -12.80
C ARG A 67 7.51 15.09 -11.68
N VAL A 68 6.86 14.06 -11.14
CA VAL A 68 7.42 13.16 -10.13
C VAL A 68 7.71 11.79 -10.75
N SER A 69 8.61 11.03 -10.12
CA SER A 69 8.79 9.60 -10.43
C SER A 69 7.56 8.82 -9.97
N SER A 70 7.22 7.73 -10.67
CA SER A 70 6.19 6.80 -10.22
C SER A 70 6.63 5.92 -9.06
N ASN A 71 7.94 5.87 -8.75
CA ASN A 71 8.48 4.99 -7.70
C ASN A 71 8.08 5.42 -6.28
N PRO A 72 8.42 6.62 -5.76
CA PRO A 72 8.14 6.91 -4.36
C PRO A 72 6.66 7.25 -4.12
N PRO A 73 5.97 6.62 -3.14
CA PRO A 73 4.63 7.03 -2.77
C PRO A 73 4.61 8.39 -2.06
N SER A 74 3.49 9.09 -2.16
CA SER A 74 3.26 10.34 -1.43
C SER A 74 1.77 10.62 -1.20
N ARG A 75 1.42 11.87 -0.88
CA ARG A 75 0.04 12.31 -0.64
C ARG A 75 -0.91 12.09 -1.81
N HIS A 76 -0.37 11.94 -3.02
CA HIS A 76 -1.12 11.61 -4.23
C HIS A 76 -1.28 10.09 -4.44
N ALA A 77 -0.99 9.31 -3.39
CA ALA A 77 -0.79 7.87 -3.41
C ALA A 77 0.41 7.50 -4.31
N GLY A 78 0.20 6.80 -5.42
CA GLY A 78 1.29 6.26 -6.25
C GLY A 78 1.63 4.84 -5.81
N ASN A 79 2.92 4.52 -5.71
CA ASN A 79 3.44 3.20 -5.33
C ASN A 79 3.25 2.92 -3.82
N LEU A 80 2.02 2.70 -3.39
CA LEU A 80 1.72 2.54 -1.98
C LEU A 80 2.15 1.18 -1.44
N ASP A 81 2.19 0.15 -2.28
CA ASP A 81 2.57 -1.23 -1.94
C ASP A 81 1.89 -1.75 -0.69
N ASN A 82 0.63 -1.36 -0.54
CA ASN A 82 -0.19 -1.77 0.57
C ASN A 82 -1.03 -2.99 0.17
N LYS A 83 -0.58 -4.16 0.63
CA LYS A 83 -1.22 -5.44 0.35
C LYS A 83 -2.70 -5.54 0.78
N GLU A 84 -3.23 -4.60 1.56
CA GLU A 84 -4.64 -4.55 1.96
C GLU A 84 -5.54 -3.85 0.90
N LEU A 85 -4.96 -3.24 -0.13
CA LEU A 85 -5.67 -2.59 -1.24
C LEU A 85 -6.16 -3.59 -2.31
N VAL A 86 -6.83 -4.64 -1.84
CA VAL A 86 -7.34 -5.75 -2.64
C VAL A 86 -8.72 -5.46 -3.22
N ALA A 87 -9.26 -6.39 -4.02
CA ALA A 87 -10.64 -6.32 -4.49
C ALA A 87 -11.62 -6.21 -3.30
N GLY A 88 -12.49 -5.20 -3.34
CA GLY A 88 -13.43 -4.89 -2.25
C GLY A 88 -12.95 -3.76 -1.32
N THR A 89 -11.69 -3.34 -1.43
CA THR A 89 -11.17 -2.16 -0.73
C THR A 89 -11.51 -0.88 -1.49
N THR A 90 -11.85 0.18 -0.76
CA THR A 90 -11.97 1.55 -1.28
C THR A 90 -10.74 2.35 -0.88
N LEU A 91 -10.07 2.96 -1.86
CA LEU A 91 -8.97 3.89 -1.64
C LEU A 91 -9.46 5.33 -1.87
N TYR A 92 -9.34 6.16 -0.84
CA TYR A 92 -9.63 7.58 -0.91
C TYR A 92 -8.33 8.35 -1.12
N ILE A 93 -8.26 9.16 -2.18
CA ILE A 93 -7.05 9.93 -2.54
C ILE A 93 -7.41 11.43 -2.61
N PRO A 94 -6.65 12.32 -1.95
CA PRO A 94 -6.80 13.77 -2.14
C PRO A 94 -6.61 14.16 -3.61
N VAL A 95 -7.50 15.01 -4.15
CA VAL A 95 -7.43 15.48 -5.54
C VAL A 95 -6.70 16.81 -5.63
N PHE A 96 -5.56 16.84 -6.33
CA PHE A 96 -4.71 18.04 -6.45
C PHE A 96 -4.92 18.84 -7.74
N VAL A 97 -5.44 18.21 -8.79
CA VAL A 97 -5.66 18.84 -10.10
C VAL A 97 -7.03 18.47 -10.67
N LYS A 98 -7.52 19.29 -11.60
CA LYS A 98 -8.79 19.04 -12.30
C LYS A 98 -8.73 17.67 -13.01
N GLY A 99 -9.75 16.85 -12.77
CA GLY A 99 -9.86 15.52 -13.36
C GLY A 99 -9.10 14.43 -12.63
N ALA A 100 -8.35 14.75 -11.55
CA ALA A 100 -7.46 13.88 -10.79
C ALA A 100 -6.30 13.29 -11.59
N LEU A 101 -6.52 12.82 -12.83
CA LEU A 101 -5.57 12.13 -13.69
C LEU A 101 -5.05 10.84 -13.01
N LEU A 102 -5.99 9.91 -12.80
CA LEU A 102 -5.72 8.62 -12.16
C LEU A 102 -4.75 7.77 -13.00
N GLU A 103 -3.81 7.14 -12.33
CA GLU A 103 -2.99 6.03 -12.84
C GLU A 103 -3.14 4.78 -11.96
N VAL A 104 -2.88 3.62 -12.57
CA VAL A 104 -2.87 2.31 -11.90
C VAL A 104 -1.90 1.37 -12.63
N GLY A 105 -1.13 0.60 -11.87
CA GLY A 105 -0.15 -0.32 -12.41
C GLY A 105 0.44 -1.19 -11.30
N ASP A 106 1.60 -1.77 -11.59
CA ASP A 106 2.41 -2.52 -10.62
C ASP A 106 1.64 -3.68 -9.96
N GLY A 107 1.44 -4.75 -10.73
CA GLY A 107 0.56 -5.83 -10.32
C GLY A 107 1.27 -6.83 -9.42
N HIS A 108 0.80 -7.03 -8.20
CA HIS A 108 1.37 -8.02 -7.28
C HIS A 108 0.43 -9.19 -7.09
N ALA A 109 0.95 -10.42 -7.18
CA ALA A 109 0.19 -11.62 -6.84
C ALA A 109 0.11 -11.84 -5.32
N ALA A 110 1.18 -11.50 -4.60
CA ALA A 110 1.26 -11.42 -3.14
C ALA A 110 2.47 -10.57 -2.73
N GLN A 111 2.40 -9.94 -1.56
CA GLN A 111 3.47 -9.15 -0.95
C GLN A 111 3.43 -9.27 0.58
N GLY A 112 4.60 -9.23 1.22
CA GLY A 112 4.72 -9.05 2.67
C GLY A 112 4.66 -7.57 3.08
N ASP A 113 4.43 -7.31 4.37
CA ASP A 113 4.61 -5.96 4.91
C ASP A 113 6.10 -5.60 4.86
N GLY A 114 6.42 -4.46 4.27
CA GLY A 114 7.77 -3.90 4.17
C GLY A 114 8.49 -4.16 2.86
N GLU A 115 7.98 -5.05 1.99
CA GLU A 115 8.56 -5.35 0.66
C GLU A 115 10.10 -5.42 0.66
N VAL A 116 10.63 -6.21 1.58
CA VAL A 116 12.00 -6.01 2.09
C VAL A 116 13.11 -6.25 1.07
N ASP A 117 12.85 -6.94 -0.03
CA ASP A 117 13.82 -7.27 -1.09
C ASP A 117 13.64 -6.45 -2.38
N GLN A 118 12.78 -5.41 -2.35
CA GLN A 118 12.42 -4.46 -3.41
C GLN A 118 11.19 -4.83 -4.23
N THR A 119 10.80 -6.09 -4.33
CA THR A 119 9.74 -6.49 -5.26
C THR A 119 8.85 -7.54 -4.64
N ALA A 120 7.59 -7.53 -5.04
CA ALA A 120 6.63 -8.55 -4.66
C ALA A 120 6.76 -9.82 -5.54
N ILE A 121 5.68 -10.61 -5.58
CA ILE A 121 5.43 -11.56 -6.67
C ILE A 121 4.85 -10.76 -7.85
N GLU A 122 5.72 -10.12 -8.62
CA GLU A 122 5.39 -9.17 -9.69
C GLU A 122 4.74 -9.83 -10.90
N THR A 123 3.58 -9.33 -11.35
CA THR A 123 2.78 -9.96 -12.41
C THR A 123 1.86 -8.98 -13.14
N ASN A 124 1.22 -9.45 -14.20
CA ASN A 124 0.19 -8.71 -14.90
C ASN A 124 -1.19 -8.96 -14.28
N LEU A 125 -1.90 -7.89 -13.95
CA LEU A 125 -3.24 -7.96 -13.40
C LEU A 125 -4.29 -7.34 -14.34
N ARG A 126 -5.52 -7.81 -14.20
CA ARG A 126 -6.72 -7.15 -14.72
C ARG A 126 -7.61 -6.73 -13.56
N GLY A 127 -8.06 -5.48 -13.55
CA GLY A 127 -8.89 -4.90 -12.51
C GLY A 127 -10.07 -4.14 -13.09
N ARG A 128 -11.17 -4.08 -12.34
CA ARG A 128 -12.28 -3.16 -12.59
C ARG A 128 -12.33 -2.17 -11.43
N LEU A 129 -12.14 -0.90 -11.73
CA LEU A 129 -12.17 0.19 -10.77
C LEU A 129 -13.46 0.99 -10.95
N GLN A 130 -14.03 1.47 -9.84
CA GLN A 130 -15.10 2.47 -9.86
C GLN A 130 -14.55 3.77 -9.30
N LEU A 131 -14.70 4.86 -10.05
CA LEU A 131 -14.20 6.17 -9.66
C LEU A 131 -15.38 7.04 -9.23
N VAL A 132 -15.34 7.53 -7.99
CA VAL A 132 -16.38 8.37 -7.40
C VAL A 132 -15.74 9.62 -6.84
N VAL A 133 -16.24 10.79 -7.24
CA VAL A 133 -15.78 12.07 -6.71
C VAL A 133 -16.54 12.38 -5.41
N ARG A 134 -15.81 12.52 -4.30
CA ARG A 134 -16.35 12.91 -2.99
C ARG A 134 -16.03 14.37 -2.70
N LYS A 135 -17.07 15.21 -2.66
CA LYS A 135 -16.95 16.65 -2.34
C LYS A 135 -17.09 16.95 -0.85
N ASP A 136 -17.60 15.97 -0.12
CA ASP A 136 -17.90 16.00 1.32
C ASP A 136 -16.73 15.56 2.20
N ILE A 137 -15.68 14.97 1.61
CA ILE A 137 -14.48 14.53 2.33
C ILE A 137 -13.31 15.43 1.98
N LYS A 138 -12.55 15.86 3.00
CA LYS A 138 -11.25 16.51 2.85
C LYS A 138 -10.19 15.61 3.51
N LEU A 139 -9.13 15.30 2.77
CA LEU A 139 -8.03 14.46 3.23
C LEU A 139 -6.69 15.14 2.95
N ASP A 140 -5.73 14.95 3.85
CA ASP A 140 -4.34 15.34 3.65
C ASP A 140 -3.51 14.19 3.05
N TRP A 141 -3.88 12.95 3.37
CA TRP A 141 -3.21 11.71 2.98
C TRP A 141 -4.21 10.68 2.42
N PRO A 142 -3.76 9.74 1.59
CA PRO A 142 -4.56 8.61 1.19
C PRO A 142 -5.05 7.80 2.39
N ARG A 143 -6.27 7.26 2.27
CA ARG A 143 -6.94 6.46 3.30
C ARG A 143 -7.58 5.24 2.65
N GLY A 144 -7.39 4.06 3.23
CA GLY A 144 -8.02 2.83 2.79
C GLY A 144 -9.25 2.48 3.63
N GLU A 145 -10.18 1.74 3.03
CA GLU A 145 -11.32 1.16 3.71
C GLU A 145 -11.60 -0.23 3.14
N THR A 146 -11.32 -1.26 3.93
CA THR A 146 -11.70 -2.64 3.61
C THR A 146 -13.11 -2.91 4.16
N PRO A 147 -13.73 -4.07 3.89
CA PRO A 147 -15.00 -4.42 4.52
C PRO A 147 -14.94 -4.40 6.05
N THR A 148 -13.79 -4.71 6.64
CA THR A 148 -13.62 -4.91 8.08
C THR A 148 -12.82 -3.80 8.77
N HIS A 149 -11.99 -3.05 8.06
CA HIS A 149 -11.05 -2.09 8.67
C HIS A 149 -11.08 -0.73 7.97
N TRP A 150 -10.76 0.30 8.74
CA TRP A 150 -10.22 1.55 8.19
C TRP A 150 -8.70 1.49 8.20
N ILE A 151 -8.08 2.10 7.19
CA ILE A 151 -6.63 2.16 7.02
C ILE A 151 -6.20 3.61 6.87
N THR A 152 -5.26 4.07 7.69
CA THR A 152 -4.60 5.37 7.53
C THR A 152 -3.14 5.18 7.17
N MET A 153 -2.56 6.10 6.42
CA MET A 153 -1.24 5.92 5.81
C MET A 153 -0.39 7.17 5.99
N GLY A 154 0.93 6.97 6.01
CA GLY A 154 1.93 8.02 5.92
C GLY A 154 3.15 7.50 5.19
N THR A 155 3.72 8.33 4.33
CA THR A 155 4.98 8.02 3.63
C THR A 155 5.96 9.17 3.79
N ASP A 156 7.25 8.85 3.85
CA ASP A 156 8.33 9.83 3.98
C ASP A 156 9.67 9.14 3.72
N THR A 157 10.75 9.89 3.46
CA THR A 157 12.10 9.30 3.41
C THR A 157 12.58 8.82 4.79
N SER A 158 11.94 9.29 5.87
CA SER A 158 12.17 8.83 7.24
C SER A 158 11.02 7.95 7.74
N LEU A 159 11.33 6.70 8.11
CA LEU A 159 10.37 5.79 8.75
C LEU A 159 9.69 6.41 9.98
N VAL A 160 10.44 7.22 10.75
CA VAL A 160 9.91 7.91 11.93
C VAL A 160 8.85 8.94 11.55
N VAL A 161 9.06 9.69 10.45
CA VAL A 161 8.11 10.70 9.97
C VAL A 161 6.88 10.04 9.35
N ALA A 162 7.07 8.98 8.55
CA ALA A 162 5.99 8.16 7.99
C ALA A 162 5.11 7.59 9.12
N THR A 163 5.73 7.02 10.15
CA THR A 163 5.05 6.49 11.36
C THR A 163 4.22 7.56 12.07
N LYS A 164 4.83 8.72 12.38
CA LYS A 164 4.11 9.84 13.02
C LYS A 164 2.93 10.31 12.19
N THR A 165 3.06 10.29 10.87
CA THR A 165 1.99 10.68 9.94
C THR A 165 0.84 9.68 9.98
N ALA A 166 1.11 8.38 9.82
CA ALA A 166 0.07 7.34 9.89
C ALA A 166 -0.72 7.38 11.21
N ILE A 167 -0.02 7.60 12.33
CA ILE A 167 -0.61 7.79 13.67
C ILE A 167 -1.51 9.02 13.72
N ARG A 168 -1.05 10.18 13.26
CA ARG A 168 -1.85 11.41 13.26
C ARG A 168 -3.09 11.27 12.40
N GLU A 169 -2.99 10.59 11.25
CA GLU A 169 -4.15 10.33 10.40
C GLU A 169 -5.13 9.36 11.07
N MET A 170 -4.66 8.37 11.84
CA MET A 170 -5.53 7.49 12.65
C MET A 170 -6.25 8.29 13.76
N VAL A 171 -5.54 9.19 14.43
CA VAL A 171 -6.13 10.10 15.42
C VAL A 171 -7.23 10.94 14.77
N LYS A 172 -6.96 11.60 13.64
CA LYS A 172 -7.96 12.38 12.88
C LYS A 172 -9.17 11.53 12.52
N LEU A 173 -8.95 10.32 11.99
CA LEU A 173 -10.04 9.40 11.65
C LEU A 173 -10.92 9.09 12.87
N LEU A 174 -10.33 8.82 14.03
CA LEU A 174 -11.08 8.54 15.25
C LEU A 174 -11.87 9.76 15.75
N GLN A 175 -11.29 10.96 15.66
CA GLN A 175 -12.00 12.20 15.94
C GLN A 175 -13.19 12.38 14.98
N GLU A 176 -13.00 12.16 13.68
CA GLU A 176 -14.07 12.25 12.66
C GLU A 176 -15.19 11.23 12.89
N LYS A 177 -14.85 9.98 13.21
CA LYS A 177 -15.83 8.89 13.33
C LYS A 177 -16.57 8.87 14.67
N LYS A 178 -15.96 9.39 15.73
CA LYS A 178 -16.46 9.25 17.10
C LYS A 178 -16.52 10.54 17.91
N GLY A 179 -16.09 11.67 17.35
CA GLY A 179 -16.12 12.96 18.05
C GLY A 179 -15.18 13.01 19.27
N LEU A 180 -14.15 12.16 19.31
CA LEU A 180 -13.21 12.10 20.41
C LEU A 180 -12.32 13.35 20.46
N THR A 181 -11.82 13.69 21.65
CA THR A 181 -10.70 14.63 21.75
C THR A 181 -9.44 14.00 21.18
N GLU A 182 -8.44 14.81 20.85
CA GLU A 182 -7.16 14.31 20.31
C GLU A 182 -6.50 13.29 21.26
N THR A 183 -6.47 13.59 22.56
CA THR A 183 -5.91 12.69 23.57
C THR A 183 -6.66 11.36 23.65
N GLN A 184 -7.99 11.39 23.66
CA GLN A 184 -8.82 10.19 23.68
C GLN A 184 -8.60 9.35 22.42
N ALA A 185 -8.58 9.99 21.25
CA ALA A 185 -8.33 9.32 19.98
C ALA A 185 -6.93 8.69 19.94
N TYR A 186 -5.90 9.39 20.43
CA TYR A 186 -4.55 8.85 20.47
C TYR A 186 -4.40 7.65 21.42
N GLN A 187 -5.00 7.73 22.62
CA GLN A 187 -5.05 6.60 23.54
C GLN A 187 -5.84 5.41 22.96
N ALA A 188 -6.99 5.68 22.33
CA ALA A 188 -7.77 4.63 21.68
C ALA A 188 -7.01 3.96 20.52
N ALA A 189 -6.33 4.74 19.68
CA ALA A 189 -5.49 4.21 18.61
C ALA A 189 -4.42 3.27 19.18
N SER A 190 -3.75 3.65 20.28
CA SER A 190 -2.75 2.81 20.94
C SER A 190 -3.29 1.47 21.46
N MET A 191 -4.58 1.37 21.78
CA MET A 191 -5.18 0.17 22.36
C MET A 191 -5.90 -0.71 21.34
N ALA A 192 -6.33 -0.14 20.22
CA ALA A 192 -7.30 -0.77 19.32
C ALA A 192 -6.87 -0.81 17.85
N ALA A 193 -5.80 -0.11 17.47
CA ALA A 193 -5.30 -0.08 16.10
C ALA A 193 -3.93 -0.75 16.00
N ASP A 194 -3.71 -1.44 14.89
CA ASP A 194 -2.44 -2.08 14.56
C ASP A 194 -1.63 -1.18 13.62
N LEU A 195 -0.31 -1.13 13.83
CA LEU A 195 0.61 -0.36 12.99
C LEU A 195 1.52 -1.31 12.21
N HIS A 196 1.64 -1.06 10.92
CA HIS A 196 2.34 -1.89 9.96
C HIS A 196 3.30 -1.05 9.11
N ILE A 197 4.49 -1.59 8.83
CA ILE A 197 5.37 -1.03 7.80
C ILE A 197 4.83 -1.51 6.46
N THR A 198 4.48 -0.59 5.57
CA THR A 198 3.91 -0.90 4.26
C THR A 198 4.99 -1.36 3.29
N GLU A 199 6.01 -0.51 3.08
CA GLU A 199 7.17 -0.74 2.21
C GLU A 199 8.40 0.02 2.75
N LEU A 200 9.60 -0.38 2.32
CA LEU A 200 10.88 0.18 2.77
C LEU A 200 11.86 0.55 1.64
N VAL A 201 11.45 0.48 0.38
CA VAL A 201 12.37 0.22 -0.75
C VAL A 201 12.28 1.22 -1.92
N ASP A 202 11.37 2.20 -1.85
CA ASP A 202 11.08 3.10 -2.97
C ASP A 202 11.72 4.48 -2.89
N GLY A 203 12.55 4.70 -1.87
CA GLY A 203 13.15 6.00 -1.54
C GLY A 203 12.33 6.77 -0.52
N ASN A 204 11.01 6.85 -0.70
CA ASN A 204 10.11 7.03 0.43
C ASN A 204 9.80 5.65 1.01
N VAL A 205 9.58 5.60 2.33
CA VAL A 205 9.07 4.40 3.02
C VAL A 205 7.63 4.63 3.45
N GLY A 206 6.88 3.54 3.59
CA GLY A 206 5.45 3.57 3.90
C GLY A 206 5.13 2.97 5.27
N VAL A 207 4.20 3.59 5.99
CA VAL A 207 3.60 3.05 7.21
C VAL A 207 2.10 3.20 7.13
N HIS A 208 1.37 2.19 7.57
CA HIS A 208 -0.08 2.26 7.69
C HIS A 208 -0.57 1.77 9.05
N MET A 209 -1.72 2.28 9.47
CA MET A 209 -2.43 1.80 10.63
C MET A 209 -3.79 1.25 10.24
N MET A 210 -4.20 0.17 10.89
CA MET A 210 -5.50 -0.47 10.68
C MET A 210 -6.30 -0.44 11.97
N ILE A 211 -7.59 -0.13 11.87
CA ILE A 211 -8.53 -0.29 12.99
C ILE A 211 -9.80 -1.00 12.52
N ALA A 212 -10.21 -2.02 13.27
CA ALA A 212 -11.41 -2.76 12.95
C ALA A 212 -12.64 -1.88 13.11
N LYS A 213 -13.51 -1.86 12.09
CA LYS A 213 -14.78 -1.12 12.11
C LYS A 213 -15.69 -1.57 13.25
N SER A 214 -15.58 -2.82 13.68
CA SER A 214 -16.31 -3.37 14.83
C SER A 214 -15.99 -2.68 16.15
N TYR A 215 -14.83 -2.03 16.27
CA TYR A 215 -14.46 -1.25 17.46
C TYR A 215 -15.05 0.16 17.43
N LEU A 216 -15.54 0.59 16.26
CA LEU A 216 -16.13 1.91 16.04
C LEU A 216 -17.66 1.83 15.93
N ARG A 217 -18.31 0.96 16.69
CA ARG A 217 -19.78 0.88 16.80
C ARG A 217 -20.35 2.09 17.53
#